data_AF-A0A8H4ECE2-F1
#
_entry.id   AF-A0A8H4ECE2-F1
#
_cell.length_a   1.000
_cell.length_b   1.000
_cell.length_c   1.000
_cell.angle_alpha   90.00
_cell.angle_beta   90.00
_cell.angle_gamma   90.00
#
_symmetry.space_group_name_H-M   'P 1'
#
loop_
_entity.id
_entity.type
_entity.pdbx_description
1 polymer ?
#
loop_
_entity_poly.entity_id
_entity_poly.type
_entity_poly.pdbx_seq_one_letter_code
_entity_poly.pdbx_strand_id
1 'polypeptide(L)'
;MVDQKELLAALEVQHKRDNRPGITKEAVAEIKSSAIFQVNWEDLLKSAPISINALGAALVASSSETATTIEFTPPKGGFKFLQFTSLRANLVDCSNRGRFAFLDAEDGMLRINNISHIIYDKIAEIIKIIGSPDPADVQKMLVPQLRSVKKAADECHTRALQMDKKFEEWLWFAADLHSNCVQEQSSNEERRLATEVNMSVAQRQFDSQKNTVDEAKKISQKLGKQLDVASEAYKKASDSFPSG
;
A
#
# COMPACT_ATOMS: atom_id res chain seq x y z
N MET A 1 1.17 -39.95 29.20
CA MET A 1 0.79 -41.25 28.60
C MET A 1 -0.51 -41.02 27.87
N VAL A 2 -0.51 -41.06 26.55
CA VAL A 2 -1.75 -41.04 25.76
C VAL A 2 -2.42 -42.40 25.97
N ASP A 3 -3.69 -42.41 26.33
CA ASP A 3 -4.44 -43.64 26.62
C ASP A 3 -4.50 -44.52 25.37
N GLN A 4 -4.13 -45.79 25.51
CA GLN A 4 -4.05 -46.76 24.42
C GLN A 4 -5.40 -46.95 23.71
N LYS A 5 -6.50 -46.72 24.45
CA LYS A 5 -7.87 -46.72 23.95
C LYS A 5 -8.18 -45.51 23.05
N GLU A 6 -7.70 -44.33 23.40
CA GLU A 6 -7.87 -43.12 22.58
C GLU A 6 -7.06 -43.20 21.29
N LEU A 7 -5.86 -43.78 21.34
CA LEU A 7 -5.03 -43.99 20.14
C LEU A 7 -5.68 -44.99 19.17
N LEU A 8 -6.25 -46.08 19.69
CA LEU A 8 -6.99 -47.07 18.89
C LEU A 8 -8.27 -46.46 18.28
N ALA A 9 -9.02 -45.69 19.05
CA ALA A 9 -10.20 -45.00 18.54
C ALA A 9 -9.85 -43.97 17.45
N ALA A 10 -8.75 -43.21 17.63
CA ALA A 10 -8.27 -42.27 16.63
C ALA A 10 -7.82 -42.97 15.33
N LEU A 11 -7.12 -44.10 15.45
CA LEU A 11 -6.72 -44.94 14.31
C LEU A 11 -7.93 -45.52 13.57
N GLU A 12 -8.95 -45.95 14.29
CA GLU A 12 -10.16 -46.54 13.71
C GLU A 12 -11.04 -45.49 13.01
N VAL A 13 -11.12 -44.28 13.58
CA VAL A 13 -11.74 -43.11 12.94
C VAL A 13 -10.97 -42.72 11.69
N GLN A 14 -9.63 -42.68 11.75
CA GLN A 14 -8.79 -42.36 10.60
C GLN A 14 -8.93 -43.42 9.50
N HIS A 15 -8.94 -44.70 9.85
CA HIS A 15 -9.13 -45.80 8.90
C HIS A 15 -10.49 -45.77 8.20
N LYS A 16 -11.57 -45.46 8.94
CA LYS A 16 -12.92 -45.26 8.35
C LYS A 16 -12.99 -44.02 7.47
N ARG A 17 -12.19 -42.99 7.78
CA ARG A 17 -12.11 -41.76 6.99
C ARG A 17 -11.36 -42.00 5.69
N ASP A 18 -10.24 -42.72 5.73
CA ASP A 18 -9.39 -43.03 4.58
C ASP A 18 -10.06 -44.03 3.61
N ASN A 19 -10.89 -44.95 4.12
CA ASN A 19 -11.62 -45.95 3.31
C ASN A 19 -13.07 -45.55 2.99
N ARG A 20 -13.44 -44.28 3.18
CA ARG A 20 -14.82 -43.84 2.90
C ARG A 20 -15.11 -43.94 1.38
N PRO A 21 -16.20 -44.58 0.96
CA PRO A 21 -16.55 -44.66 -0.45
C PRO A 21 -16.82 -43.25 -0.99
N GLY A 22 -16.15 -42.90 -2.10
CA GLY A 22 -16.30 -41.59 -2.74
C GLY A 22 -15.18 -40.59 -2.50
N ILE A 23 -14.18 -40.90 -1.66
CA ILE A 23 -13.07 -39.97 -1.33
C ILE A 23 -12.32 -39.47 -2.57
N THR A 24 -12.15 -40.34 -3.58
CA THR A 24 -11.52 -39.97 -4.85
C THR A 24 -12.39 -39.01 -5.67
N LYS A 25 -13.72 -39.22 -5.66
CA LYS A 25 -14.66 -38.33 -6.36
C LYS A 25 -14.72 -36.96 -5.66
N GLU A 26 -14.69 -36.94 -4.33
CA GLU A 26 -14.64 -35.72 -3.53
C GLU A 26 -13.33 -34.96 -3.75
N ALA A 27 -12.18 -35.63 -3.70
CA ALA A 27 -10.88 -35.00 -3.99
C ALA A 27 -10.82 -34.43 -5.42
N VAL A 28 -11.34 -35.16 -6.41
CA VAL A 28 -11.44 -34.66 -7.79
C VAL A 28 -12.40 -33.48 -7.87
N ALA A 29 -13.51 -33.49 -7.13
CA ALA A 29 -14.45 -32.37 -7.07
C ALA A 29 -13.82 -31.15 -6.40
N GLU A 30 -13.07 -31.31 -5.31
CA GLU A 30 -12.30 -30.25 -4.66
C GLU A 30 -11.29 -29.62 -5.62
N ILE A 31 -10.50 -30.43 -6.32
CA ILE A 31 -9.54 -29.96 -7.33
C ILE A 31 -10.27 -29.17 -8.42
N LYS A 32 -11.37 -29.70 -8.96
CA LYS A 32 -12.17 -29.01 -9.99
C LYS A 32 -12.90 -27.77 -9.48
N SER A 33 -13.15 -27.70 -8.18
CA SER A 33 -13.75 -26.53 -7.53
C SER A 33 -12.73 -25.46 -7.16
N SER A 34 -11.43 -25.75 -7.28
CA SER A 34 -10.39 -24.76 -7.01
C SER A 34 -10.51 -23.56 -7.96
N ALA A 35 -10.13 -22.38 -7.45
CA ALA A 35 -10.29 -21.12 -8.16
C ALA A 35 -9.65 -21.10 -9.55
N ILE A 36 -8.61 -21.90 -9.78
CA ILE A 36 -7.93 -22.07 -11.07
C ILE A 36 -8.85 -22.61 -12.18
N PHE A 37 -9.88 -23.39 -11.84
CA PHE A 37 -10.84 -23.94 -12.80
C PHE A 37 -12.16 -23.17 -12.85
N GLN A 38 -12.41 -22.29 -11.87
CA GLN A 38 -13.64 -21.50 -11.80
C GLN A 38 -13.49 -20.08 -12.36
N VAL A 39 -12.28 -19.55 -12.43
CA VAL A 39 -11.98 -18.19 -12.89
C VAL A 39 -11.19 -18.26 -14.20
N ASN A 40 -11.37 -17.27 -15.08
CA ASN A 40 -10.49 -17.13 -16.23
C ASN A 40 -9.04 -16.92 -15.73
N TRP A 41 -8.19 -17.90 -16.00
CA TRP A 41 -6.79 -17.89 -15.57
C TRP A 41 -6.05 -16.63 -16.07
N GLU A 42 -6.46 -16.07 -17.20
CA GLU A 42 -5.92 -14.84 -17.75
C GLU A 42 -6.09 -13.65 -16.76
N ASP A 43 -7.25 -13.54 -16.13
CA ASP A 43 -7.54 -12.46 -15.19
C ASP A 43 -6.79 -12.64 -13.87
N LEU A 44 -6.54 -13.88 -13.46
CA LEU A 44 -5.65 -14.19 -12.33
C LEU A 44 -4.22 -13.77 -12.63
N LEU A 45 -3.71 -14.06 -13.84
CA LEU A 45 -2.33 -13.78 -14.21
C LEU A 45 -2.04 -12.31 -14.51
N LYS A 46 -3.05 -11.51 -14.91
CA LYS A 46 -2.90 -10.07 -15.13
C LYS A 46 -2.53 -9.29 -13.86
N SER A 47 -2.86 -9.83 -12.68
CA SER A 47 -2.62 -9.15 -11.40
C SER A 47 -1.14 -8.81 -11.17
N ALA A 48 -0.24 -9.78 -11.35
CA ALA A 48 1.20 -9.60 -11.15
C ALA A 48 1.82 -8.48 -12.01
N PRO A 49 1.68 -8.45 -13.35
CA PRO A 49 2.25 -7.38 -14.17
C PRO A 49 1.63 -6.00 -13.87
N ILE A 50 0.33 -5.93 -13.53
CA ILE A 50 -0.31 -4.67 -13.13
C ILE A 50 0.31 -4.14 -11.83
N SER A 51 0.47 -5.01 -10.83
CA SER A 51 1.08 -4.65 -9.54
C SER A 51 2.54 -4.22 -9.70
N ILE A 52 3.33 -4.88 -10.57
CA ILE A 52 4.70 -4.47 -10.89
C ILE A 52 4.73 -3.09 -11.57
N ASN A 53 3.82 -2.83 -12.51
CA ASN A 53 3.72 -1.51 -13.12
C ASN A 53 3.38 -0.42 -12.09
N ALA A 54 2.48 -0.71 -11.14
CA ALA A 54 2.15 0.20 -10.05
C ALA A 54 3.35 0.47 -9.13
N LEU A 55 4.19 -0.53 -8.85
CA LEU A 55 5.46 -0.35 -8.14
C LEU A 55 6.40 0.60 -8.89
N GLY A 56 6.55 0.42 -10.21
CA GLY A 56 7.34 1.31 -11.05
C GLY A 56 6.82 2.75 -11.02
N ALA A 57 5.50 2.93 -11.13
CA ALA A 57 4.87 4.24 -11.03
C ALA A 57 5.08 4.90 -9.66
N ALA A 58 5.00 4.13 -8.56
CA ALA A 58 5.26 4.64 -7.21
C ALA A 58 6.72 5.12 -7.04
N LEU A 59 7.70 4.39 -7.59
CA LEU A 59 9.10 4.81 -7.59
C LEU A 59 9.33 6.10 -8.40
N VAL A 60 8.72 6.21 -9.58
CA VAL A 60 8.78 7.44 -10.39
C VAL A 60 8.14 8.60 -9.63
N ALA A 61 6.96 8.39 -9.05
CA ALA A 61 6.27 9.41 -8.25
C ALA A 61 7.11 9.85 -7.04
N SER A 62 7.82 8.92 -6.38
CA SER A 62 8.70 9.23 -5.25
C SER A 62 9.87 10.15 -5.62
N SER A 63 10.25 10.19 -6.90
CA SER A 63 11.32 11.03 -7.42
C SER A 63 10.85 12.45 -7.78
N SER A 64 9.54 12.70 -7.74
CA SER A 64 8.97 14.03 -7.98
C SER A 64 9.25 14.98 -6.81
N GLU A 65 9.53 16.25 -7.12
CA GLU A 65 9.62 17.32 -6.12
C GLU A 65 8.32 17.44 -5.30
N THR A 66 7.16 17.17 -5.92
CA THR A 66 5.87 17.18 -5.20
C THR A 66 5.82 16.11 -4.09
N ALA A 67 6.42 14.94 -4.30
CA ALA A 67 6.45 13.91 -3.26
C ALA A 67 7.39 14.26 -2.10
N THR A 68 8.36 15.16 -2.30
CA THR A 68 9.26 15.61 -1.23
C THR A 68 8.61 16.60 -0.28
N THR A 69 7.58 17.33 -0.72
CA THR A 69 6.91 18.37 0.07
C THR A 69 5.66 17.88 0.80
N ILE A 70 5.10 16.74 0.40
CA ILE A 70 3.90 16.18 1.02
C ILE A 70 4.29 15.35 2.26
N GLU A 71 3.74 15.77 3.40
CA GLU A 71 3.77 15.03 4.66
C GLU A 71 2.34 14.67 5.09
N PHE A 72 2.17 13.43 5.55
CA PHE A 72 0.92 12.93 6.11
C PHE A 72 0.78 13.33 7.57
N THR A 73 -0.42 13.78 7.93
CA THR A 73 -0.81 13.99 9.31
C THR A 73 -1.24 12.66 9.93
N PRO A 74 -0.54 12.14 10.96
CA PRO A 74 -0.91 10.86 11.57
C PRO A 74 -2.28 10.95 12.26
N PRO A 75 -3.15 9.93 12.09
CA PRO A 75 -4.45 9.89 12.77
C PRO A 75 -4.28 9.69 14.29
N LYS A 76 -5.36 9.91 15.06
CA LYS A 76 -5.37 9.69 16.52
C LYS A 76 -5.07 8.22 16.82
N GLY A 77 -3.84 7.93 17.26
CA GLY A 77 -3.33 6.57 17.48
C GLY A 77 -2.09 6.21 16.65
N GLY A 78 -1.65 7.10 15.74
CA GLY A 78 -0.53 6.84 14.84
C GLY A 78 -0.95 6.08 13.58
N PHE A 79 -0.02 5.92 12.65
CA PHE A 79 -0.25 5.09 11.46
C PHE A 79 -0.37 3.61 11.84
N LYS A 80 -1.23 2.89 11.11
CA LYS A 80 -1.46 1.46 11.36
C LYS A 80 -0.40 0.60 10.69
N PHE A 81 -0.05 0.91 9.44
CA PHE A 81 0.93 0.17 8.64
C PHE A 81 2.05 1.06 8.08
N LEU A 82 1.81 2.36 7.92
CA LEU A 82 2.87 3.30 7.49
C LEU A 82 3.91 3.54 8.59
N GLN A 83 5.16 3.75 8.17
CA GLN A 83 6.29 4.00 9.07
C GLN A 83 6.72 5.46 9.09
N PHE A 84 6.43 6.21 8.02
CA PHE A 84 6.92 7.56 7.84
C PHE A 84 5.75 8.54 7.66
N THR A 85 5.98 9.82 7.95
CA THR A 85 5.04 10.89 7.58
C THR A 85 5.26 11.34 6.13
N SER A 86 6.49 11.27 5.61
CA SER A 86 6.81 11.68 4.24
C SER A 86 6.18 10.76 3.18
N LEU A 87 5.45 11.33 2.22
CA LEU A 87 4.90 10.60 1.08
C LEU A 87 6.00 9.88 0.29
N ARG A 88 7.11 10.57 -0.01
CA ARG A 88 8.25 9.97 -0.72
C ARG A 88 8.78 8.72 -0.01
N ALA A 89 9.00 8.81 1.30
CA ALA A 89 9.53 7.68 2.06
C ALA A 89 8.58 6.48 2.02
N ASN A 90 7.26 6.72 2.17
CA ASN A 90 6.27 5.66 2.10
C ASN A 90 6.09 5.08 0.69
N LEU A 91 6.24 5.86 -0.39
CA LEU A 91 6.22 5.36 -1.77
C LEU A 91 7.40 4.42 -2.05
N VAL A 92 8.60 4.80 -1.60
CA VAL A 92 9.79 3.94 -1.69
C VAL A 92 9.62 2.69 -0.84
N ASP A 93 9.10 2.80 0.39
CA ASP A 93 8.87 1.64 1.25
C ASP A 93 7.80 0.68 0.68
N CYS A 94 6.69 1.22 0.17
CA CYS A 94 5.68 0.44 -0.57
C CYS A 94 6.33 -0.35 -1.70
N SER A 95 7.22 0.32 -2.45
CA SER A 95 7.89 -0.26 -3.60
C SER A 95 8.86 -1.38 -3.20
N ASN A 96 9.63 -1.16 -2.15
CA ASN A 96 10.55 -2.16 -1.60
C ASN A 96 9.81 -3.37 -1.05
N ARG A 97 8.73 -3.17 -0.28
CA ARG A 97 7.89 -4.26 0.24
C ARG A 97 7.31 -5.11 -0.88
N GLY A 98 6.75 -4.49 -1.91
CA GLY A 98 6.25 -5.22 -3.07
C GLY A 98 7.35 -5.98 -3.80
N ARG A 99 8.52 -5.37 -4.02
CA ARG A 99 9.67 -6.06 -4.60
C ARG A 99 10.07 -7.30 -3.79
N PHE A 100 10.16 -7.20 -2.47
CA PHE A 100 10.49 -8.34 -1.62
C PHE A 100 9.39 -9.41 -1.62
N ALA A 101 8.11 -9.02 -1.62
CA ALA A 101 7.00 -9.96 -1.76
C ALA A 101 7.09 -10.77 -3.07
N PHE A 102 7.44 -10.12 -4.19
CA PHE A 102 7.64 -10.82 -5.47
C PHE A 102 8.87 -11.74 -5.46
N LEU A 103 9.97 -11.36 -4.81
CA LEU A 103 11.15 -12.23 -4.68
C LEU A 103 10.86 -13.46 -3.81
N ASP A 104 10.17 -13.28 -2.68
CA ASP A 104 9.73 -14.38 -1.81
C ASP A 104 8.75 -15.30 -2.56
N ALA A 105 7.89 -14.72 -3.40
CA ALA A 105 6.97 -15.47 -4.26
C ALA A 105 7.71 -16.28 -5.34
N GLU A 106 8.72 -15.70 -5.98
CA GLU A 106 9.55 -16.40 -6.97
C GLU A 106 10.25 -17.62 -6.34
N ASP A 107 10.91 -17.44 -5.20
CA ASP A 107 11.57 -18.54 -4.47
C ASP A 107 10.55 -19.61 -4.04
N GLY A 108 9.42 -19.20 -3.46
CA GLY A 108 8.36 -20.09 -3.03
C GLY A 108 7.76 -20.91 -4.19
N MET A 109 7.48 -20.26 -5.32
CA MET A 109 6.96 -20.92 -6.53
C MET A 109 7.98 -21.89 -7.13
N LEU A 110 9.26 -21.49 -7.21
CA LEU A 110 10.33 -22.37 -7.69
C LEU A 110 10.47 -23.60 -6.80
N ARG A 111 10.37 -23.42 -5.48
CA ARG A 111 10.43 -24.53 -4.53
C ARG A 111 9.26 -25.48 -4.67
N ILE A 112 8.03 -24.96 -4.80
CA ILE A 112 6.83 -25.77 -5.05
C ILE A 112 6.97 -26.55 -6.36
N ASN A 113 7.46 -25.91 -7.43
CA ASN A 113 7.69 -26.56 -8.71
C ASN A 113 8.68 -27.73 -8.59
N ASN A 114 9.81 -27.50 -7.92
CA ASN A 114 10.82 -28.53 -7.70
C ASN A 114 10.29 -29.71 -6.87
N ILE A 115 9.54 -29.44 -5.80
CA ILE A 115 8.90 -30.49 -5.00
C ILE A 115 7.90 -31.28 -5.84
N SER A 116 7.10 -30.59 -6.65
CA SER A 116 6.09 -31.21 -7.52
C SER A 116 6.73 -32.17 -8.52
N HIS A 117 7.88 -31.82 -9.10
CA HIS A 117 8.63 -32.73 -9.96
C HIS A 117 9.07 -34.01 -9.24
N ILE A 118 9.58 -33.91 -8.02
CA ILE A 118 10.03 -35.07 -7.23
C ILE A 118 8.85 -35.97 -6.84
N ILE A 119 7.66 -35.40 -6.64
CA ILE A 119 6.45 -36.18 -6.28
C ILE A 119 6.07 -37.18 -7.38
N TYR A 120 6.26 -36.85 -8.67
CA TYR A 120 5.93 -37.79 -9.75
C TYR A 120 6.71 -39.11 -9.63
N ASP A 121 8.02 -39.03 -9.38
CA ASP A 121 8.86 -40.21 -9.18
C ASP A 121 8.43 -41.00 -7.93
N LYS A 122 8.06 -40.29 -6.87
CA LYS A 122 7.58 -40.91 -5.62
C LYS A 122 6.26 -41.64 -5.80
N ILE A 123 5.33 -41.08 -6.57
CA ILE A 123 4.07 -41.75 -6.90
C ILE A 123 4.32 -42.99 -7.77
N ALA A 124 5.22 -42.92 -8.75
CA ALA A 124 5.60 -44.07 -9.55
C ALA A 124 6.22 -45.19 -8.68
N GLU A 125 7.05 -44.83 -7.69
CA GLU A 125 7.62 -45.76 -6.72
C GLU A 125 6.53 -46.40 -5.84
N ILE A 126 5.56 -45.62 -5.36
CA ILE A 126 4.41 -46.12 -4.59
C ILE A 126 3.60 -47.13 -5.40
N ILE A 127 3.31 -46.85 -6.67
CA ILE A 127 2.57 -47.76 -7.55
C ILE A 127 3.34 -49.09 -7.71
N LYS A 128 4.67 -49.03 -7.88
CA LYS A 128 5.51 -50.23 -7.95
C LYS A 128 5.45 -51.03 -6.67
N ILE A 129 5.55 -50.39 -5.51
CA ILE A 129 5.48 -51.06 -4.20
C ILE A 129 4.13 -51.75 -4.02
N ILE A 130 3.02 -51.08 -4.35
CA ILE A 130 1.67 -51.68 -4.22
C ILE A 130 1.52 -52.88 -5.17
N GLY A 131 2.16 -52.85 -6.34
CA GLY A 131 2.17 -53.95 -7.30
C GLY A 131 3.14 -55.10 -6.96
N SER A 132 3.92 -54.99 -5.87
CA SER A 132 4.89 -56.02 -5.50
C SER A 132 4.19 -57.32 -5.08
N PRO A 133 4.70 -58.49 -5.50
CA PRO A 133 4.13 -59.79 -5.14
C PRO A 133 4.45 -60.21 -3.68
N ASP A 134 5.40 -59.55 -3.01
CA ASP A 134 5.74 -59.79 -1.61
C ASP A 134 5.00 -58.83 -0.66
N PRO A 135 4.04 -59.32 0.15
CA PRO A 135 3.32 -58.49 1.12
C PRO A 135 4.21 -57.86 2.20
N ALA A 136 5.36 -58.47 2.52
CA ALA A 136 6.28 -57.95 3.53
C ALA A 136 6.97 -56.65 3.05
N ASP A 137 7.28 -56.57 1.76
CA ASP A 137 7.84 -55.37 1.14
C ASP A 137 6.81 -54.23 1.11
N VAL A 138 5.54 -54.54 0.80
CA VAL A 138 4.45 -53.56 0.86
C VAL A 138 4.33 -52.97 2.26
N GLN A 139 4.26 -53.82 3.30
CA GLN A 139 4.11 -53.35 4.68
C GLN A 139 5.28 -52.49 5.14
N LYS A 140 6.51 -52.81 4.74
CA LYS A 140 7.71 -52.08 5.16
C LYS A 140 7.93 -50.78 4.38
N MET A 141 7.68 -50.79 3.06
CA MET A 141 8.11 -49.71 2.17
C MET A 141 7.01 -48.69 1.84
N LEU A 142 5.73 -49.08 1.89
CA LEU A 142 4.64 -48.20 1.47
C LEU A 142 4.47 -46.99 2.40
N VAL A 143 4.45 -47.22 3.72
CA VAL A 143 4.23 -46.15 4.72
C VAL A 143 5.32 -45.07 4.65
N PRO A 144 6.63 -45.39 4.57
CA PRO A 144 7.68 -44.38 4.37
C PRO A 144 7.47 -43.50 3.14
N GLN A 145 7.08 -44.09 2.00
CA GLN A 145 6.88 -43.31 0.76
C GLN A 145 5.65 -42.41 0.86
N LEU A 146 4.54 -42.89 1.42
CA LEU A 146 3.35 -42.07 1.66
C LEU A 146 3.64 -40.92 2.62
N ARG A 147 4.43 -41.14 3.68
CA ARG A 147 4.88 -40.07 4.58
C ARG A 147 5.75 -39.05 3.87
N SER A 148 6.60 -39.48 2.94
CA SER A 148 7.42 -38.58 2.11
C SER A 148 6.54 -37.67 1.24
N VAL A 149 5.53 -38.24 0.58
CA VAL A 149 4.55 -37.47 -0.21
C VAL A 149 3.78 -36.48 0.67
N LYS A 150 3.33 -36.92 1.86
CA LYS A 150 2.69 -36.02 2.82
C LYS A 150 3.60 -34.86 3.20
N LYS A 151 4.86 -35.13 3.56
CA LYS A 151 5.82 -34.09 3.94
C LYS A 151 6.05 -33.08 2.80
N ALA A 152 6.14 -33.57 1.57
CA ALA A 152 6.26 -32.74 0.38
C ALA A 152 5.03 -31.82 0.20
N ALA A 153 3.82 -32.36 0.36
CA ALA A 153 2.59 -31.59 0.30
C ALA A 153 2.50 -30.54 1.42
N ASP A 154 2.86 -30.91 2.67
CA ASP A 154 2.89 -29.99 3.81
C ASP A 154 3.91 -28.84 3.58
N GLU A 155 5.06 -29.14 2.96
CA GLU A 155 6.06 -28.13 2.58
C GLU A 155 5.50 -27.18 1.51
N CYS A 156 4.87 -27.69 0.45
CA CYS A 156 4.22 -26.85 -0.56
C CYS A 156 3.14 -25.94 0.05
N HIS A 157 2.30 -26.47 0.93
CA HIS A 157 1.27 -25.70 1.62
C HIS A 157 1.88 -24.59 2.50
N THR A 158 2.93 -24.92 3.24
CA THR A 158 3.63 -23.94 4.08
C THR A 158 4.22 -22.81 3.23
N ARG A 159 4.84 -23.14 2.08
CA ARG A 159 5.36 -22.13 1.15
C ARG A 159 4.25 -21.26 0.57
N ALA A 160 3.12 -21.85 0.17
CA ALA A 160 1.95 -21.10 -0.30
C ALA A 160 1.46 -20.08 0.73
N LEU A 161 1.31 -20.48 1.99
CA LEU A 161 0.91 -19.58 3.08
C LEU A 161 1.93 -18.47 3.35
N GLN A 162 3.24 -18.76 3.23
CA GLN A 162 4.28 -17.76 3.40
C GLN A 162 4.23 -16.68 2.31
N MET A 163 4.02 -17.07 1.05
CA MET A 163 3.87 -16.13 -0.07
C MET A 163 2.61 -15.27 0.10
N ASP A 164 1.47 -15.89 0.42
CA ASP A 164 0.19 -15.20 0.62
C ASP A 164 0.30 -14.13 1.71
N LYS A 165 0.90 -14.49 2.86
CA LYS A 165 1.14 -13.55 3.96
C LYS A 165 1.97 -12.34 3.53
N LYS A 166 2.98 -12.53 2.68
CA LYS A 166 3.82 -11.42 2.20
C LYS A 166 3.06 -10.45 1.30
N PHE A 167 2.22 -10.98 0.41
CA PHE A 167 1.35 -10.14 -0.41
C PHE A 167 0.27 -9.46 0.43
N GLU A 168 -0.26 -10.12 1.45
CA GLU A 168 -1.22 -9.52 2.38
C GLU A 168 -0.59 -8.34 3.16
N GLU A 169 0.61 -8.53 3.73
CA GLU A 169 1.35 -7.47 4.43
C GLU A 169 1.57 -6.25 3.51
N TRP A 170 1.92 -6.50 2.24
CA TRP A 170 2.10 -5.43 1.26
C TRP A 170 0.77 -4.76 0.87
N LEU A 171 -0.30 -5.53 0.68
CA LEU A 171 -1.63 -5.01 0.37
C LEU A 171 -2.14 -4.06 1.45
N TRP A 172 -2.03 -4.46 2.72
CA TRP A 172 -2.43 -3.60 3.84
C TRP A 172 -1.63 -2.30 3.90
N PHE A 173 -0.33 -2.37 3.64
CA PHE A 173 0.51 -1.18 3.53
C PHE A 173 0.08 -0.26 2.39
N ALA A 174 -0.16 -0.81 1.20
CA ALA A 174 -0.56 -0.04 0.02
C ALA A 174 -1.94 0.60 0.21
N ALA A 175 -2.88 -0.09 0.85
CA ALA A 175 -4.21 0.43 1.17
C ALA A 175 -4.15 1.57 2.20
N ASP A 176 -3.32 1.43 3.24
CA ASP A 176 -3.09 2.49 4.23
C ASP A 176 -2.43 3.71 3.58
N LEU A 177 -1.41 3.50 2.74
CA LEU A 177 -0.77 4.56 1.95
C LEU A 177 -1.79 5.32 1.10
N HIS A 178 -2.60 4.60 0.33
CA HIS A 178 -3.61 5.21 -0.52
C HIS A 178 -4.63 6.03 0.30
N SER A 179 -5.09 5.48 1.42
CA SER A 179 -6.05 6.17 2.30
C SER A 179 -5.49 7.49 2.84
N ASN A 180 -4.21 7.50 3.25
CA ASN A 180 -3.54 8.72 3.72
C ASN A 180 -3.30 9.74 2.59
N CYS A 181 -2.99 9.29 1.36
CA CYS A 181 -2.93 10.16 0.19
C CYS A 181 -4.27 10.87 -0.08
N VAL A 182 -5.38 10.11 -0.05
CA VAL A 182 -6.73 10.65 -0.28
C VAL A 182 -7.09 11.67 0.79
N GLN A 183 -6.79 11.38 2.06
CA GLN A 183 -7.06 12.28 3.17
C GLN A 183 -6.27 13.60 3.09
N GLU A 184 -4.96 13.53 2.80
CA GLU A 184 -4.17 14.76 2.63
C GLU A 184 -4.55 15.54 1.38
N GLN A 185 -4.97 14.88 0.29
CA GLN A 185 -5.46 15.58 -0.89
C GLN A 185 -6.67 16.45 -0.57
N SER A 186 -7.65 15.93 0.19
CA SER A 186 -8.80 16.72 0.65
C SER A 186 -8.38 17.90 1.54
N SER A 187 -7.48 17.67 2.50
CA SER A 187 -6.95 18.72 3.38
C SER A 187 -6.17 19.81 2.62
N ASN A 188 -5.41 19.42 1.61
CA ASN A 188 -4.66 20.36 0.78
C ASN A 188 -5.58 21.20 -0.11
N GLU A 189 -6.66 20.63 -0.62
CA GLU A 189 -7.66 21.38 -1.38
C GLU A 189 -8.34 22.45 -0.51
N GLU A 190 -8.75 22.08 0.71
CA GLU A 190 -9.29 23.03 1.70
C GLU A 190 -8.28 24.14 2.05
N ARG A 191 -7.02 23.79 2.31
CA ARG A 191 -5.94 24.76 2.58
C ARG A 191 -5.68 25.68 1.39
N ARG A 192 -5.75 25.16 0.17
CA ARG A 192 -5.56 25.95 -1.06
C ARG A 192 -6.67 26.99 -1.18
N LEU A 193 -7.92 26.60 -0.99
CA LEU A 193 -9.07 27.51 -0.99
C LEU A 193 -8.93 28.58 0.11
N ALA A 194 -8.56 28.20 1.32
CA ALA A 194 -8.34 29.15 2.41
C ALA A 194 -7.19 30.14 2.12
N THR A 195 -6.10 29.66 1.51
CA THR A 195 -4.96 30.50 1.11
C THR A 195 -5.34 31.47 0.00
N GLU A 196 -6.11 31.04 -0.99
CA GLU A 196 -6.62 31.90 -2.07
C GLU A 196 -7.52 33.01 -1.51
N VAL A 197 -8.40 32.67 -0.57
CA VAL A 197 -9.23 33.66 0.15
C VAL A 197 -8.33 34.66 0.90
N ASN A 198 -7.36 34.19 1.68
CA ASN A 198 -6.45 35.07 2.43
C ASN A 198 -5.62 35.98 1.52
N MET A 199 -5.15 35.45 0.39
CA MET A 199 -4.41 36.23 -0.61
C MET A 199 -5.30 37.30 -1.26
N SER A 200 -6.55 36.98 -1.57
CA SER A 200 -7.52 37.94 -2.09
C SER A 200 -7.82 39.06 -1.08
N VAL A 201 -7.91 38.73 0.22
CA VAL A 201 -8.10 39.70 1.31
C VAL A 201 -6.87 40.60 1.44
N ALA A 202 -5.67 40.02 1.45
CA ALA A 202 -4.41 40.76 1.54
C ALA A 202 -4.23 41.71 0.35
N GLN A 203 -4.57 41.26 -0.87
CA GLN A 203 -4.50 42.10 -2.07
C GLN A 203 -5.45 43.31 -1.96
N ARG A 204 -6.71 43.09 -1.53
CA ARG A 204 -7.66 44.19 -1.32
C ARG A 204 -7.20 45.19 -0.26
N GLN A 205 -6.58 44.71 0.82
CA GLN A 205 -6.01 45.58 1.84
C GLN A 205 -4.82 46.37 1.31
N PHE A 206 -3.96 45.76 0.50
CA PHE A 206 -2.84 46.43 -0.15
C PHE A 206 -3.32 47.53 -1.11
N ASP A 207 -4.30 47.22 -1.96
CA ASP A 207 -4.88 48.19 -2.90
C ASP A 207 -5.59 49.33 -2.17
N SER A 208 -6.30 49.03 -1.08
CA SER A 208 -6.91 50.06 -0.22
C SER A 208 -5.86 50.96 0.43
N GLN A 209 -4.77 50.41 0.97
CA GLN A 209 -3.68 51.19 1.54
C GLN A 209 -2.99 52.07 0.48
N LYS A 210 -2.79 51.53 -0.72
CA LYS A 210 -2.23 52.30 -1.84
C LYS A 210 -3.12 53.49 -2.21
N ASN A 211 -4.44 53.28 -2.29
CA ASN A 211 -5.40 54.35 -2.55
C ASN A 211 -5.37 55.41 -1.45
N THR A 212 -5.32 55.00 -0.17
CA THR A 212 -5.21 55.92 0.97
C THR A 212 -3.92 56.75 0.94
N VAL A 213 -2.79 56.12 0.59
CA VAL A 213 -1.50 56.82 0.45
C VAL A 213 -1.54 57.82 -0.71
N ASP A 214 -2.12 57.44 -1.85
CA ASP A 214 -2.27 58.33 -3.00
C ASP A 214 -3.19 59.52 -2.70
N GLU A 215 -4.28 59.31 -1.96
CA GLU A 215 -5.16 60.38 -1.47
C GLU A 215 -4.45 61.30 -0.49
N ALA A 216 -3.73 60.74 0.50
CA ALA A 216 -2.94 61.52 1.45
C ALA A 216 -1.88 62.37 0.74
N LYS A 217 -1.22 61.83 -0.29
CA LYS A 217 -0.26 62.57 -1.13
C LYS A 217 -0.91 63.72 -1.88
N LYS A 218 -2.11 63.51 -2.45
CA LYS A 218 -2.89 64.57 -3.11
C LYS A 218 -3.32 65.66 -2.12
N ILE A 219 -3.77 65.29 -0.92
CA ILE A 219 -4.16 66.23 0.14
C ILE A 219 -2.93 67.04 0.58
N SER A 220 -1.80 66.39 0.84
CA SER A 220 -0.56 67.06 1.23
C SER A 220 -0.07 68.05 0.17
N GLN A 221 -0.17 67.70 -1.13
CA GLN A 221 0.17 68.61 -2.22
C GLN A 221 -0.76 69.83 -2.28
N LYS A 222 -2.08 69.64 -2.09
CA LYS A 222 -3.03 70.76 -2.04
C LYS A 222 -2.77 71.67 -0.85
N LEU A 223 -2.48 71.09 0.31
CA LEU A 223 -2.14 71.85 1.53
C LEU A 223 -0.87 72.67 1.33
N GLY A 224 0.18 72.10 0.74
CA GLY A 224 1.42 72.82 0.41
C GLY A 224 1.15 74.07 -0.44
N LYS A 225 0.36 73.92 -1.53
CA LYS A 225 -0.02 75.06 -2.37
C LYS A 225 -0.81 76.12 -1.61
N GLN A 226 -1.72 75.73 -0.72
CA GLN A 226 -2.48 76.69 0.08
C GLN A 226 -1.60 77.42 1.10
N LEU A 227 -0.62 76.74 1.68
CA LEU A 227 0.33 77.34 2.61
C LEU A 227 1.24 78.35 1.91
N ASP A 228 1.70 78.05 0.68
CA ASP A 228 2.48 78.98 -0.14
C ASP A 228 1.68 80.27 -0.40
N VAL A 229 0.42 80.13 -0.84
CA VAL A 229 -0.47 81.27 -1.08
C VAL A 229 -0.72 82.08 0.20
N ALA A 230 -0.94 81.40 1.34
CA ALA A 230 -1.14 82.08 2.62
C ALA A 230 0.14 82.79 3.10
N SER A 231 1.32 82.20 2.88
CA SER A 231 2.62 82.78 3.21
C SER A 231 2.91 84.03 2.37
N GLU A 232 2.64 83.97 1.05
CA GLU A 232 2.74 85.13 0.17
C GLU A 232 1.77 86.26 0.57
N ALA A 233 0.52 85.91 0.89
CA ALA A 233 -0.46 86.87 1.38
C ALA A 233 -0.04 87.51 2.71
N TYR A 234 0.50 86.73 3.65
CA TYR A 234 1.00 87.20 4.93
C TYR A 234 2.22 88.12 4.75
N LYS A 235 3.18 87.73 3.89
CA LYS A 235 4.35 88.55 3.57
C LYS A 235 3.92 89.88 2.96
N LYS A 236 2.99 89.86 2.00
CA LYS A 236 2.43 91.06 1.40
C LYS A 236 1.71 91.96 2.41
N ALA A 237 0.95 91.37 3.33
CA ALA A 237 0.28 92.11 4.42
C ALA A 237 1.28 92.70 5.43
N SER A 238 2.35 91.96 5.75
CA SER A 238 3.45 92.44 6.59
C SER A 238 4.22 93.60 5.93
N ASP A 239 4.48 93.51 4.63
CA ASP A 239 5.18 94.55 3.86
C ASP A 239 4.33 95.82 3.66
N SER A 240 2.99 95.68 3.77
CA SER A 240 2.04 96.80 3.71
C SER A 240 1.60 97.30 5.10
N PHE A 241 2.25 96.81 6.16
CA PHE A 241 2.01 97.29 7.51
C PHE A 241 2.73 98.64 7.73
N PRO A 242 2.02 99.72 8.09
CA PRO A 242 2.66 101.02 8.28
C PRO A 242 3.49 101.00 9.56
N SER A 243 4.81 101.17 9.44
CA SER A 243 5.66 101.55 10.56
C SER A 243 5.32 103.00 10.91
N GLY A 244 4.72 103.22 12.08
CA GLY A 244 4.42 104.55 12.60
C GLY A 244 5.66 105.44 12.71
#